data_AF-A0A7V1FUB7-F1
#
_entry.id   AF-A0A7V1FUB7-F1
#
_cell.length_a   1.000
_cell.length_b   1.000
_cell.length_c   1.000
_cell.angle_alpha   90.00
_cell.angle_beta   90.00
_cell.angle_gamma   90.00
#
_symmetry.space_group_name_H-M   'P 1'
#
loop_
_entity.id
_entity.type
_entity.pdbx_description
1 polymer ?
#
loop_
_entity_poly.entity_id
_entity_poly.type
_entity_poly.pdbx_seq_one_letter_code
_entity_poly.pdbx_strand_id
1 'polypeptide(L)'
;SDILLIRDRTVVNGKSKIVPNVSRNISGEKHGIDIYFEVYTDSSGRKSVEYVITGKKDKVIYSKTETDRFKAGKNQLNYTIKDSTLTMGTYRLTVSIKDDEGNIVASSTKEFYSHLMGLPFTITDIDKAISQLRYIANPDELDYIEEGKNEKEKTKRFINFWKKKDPSPGNEENEAFEEYYRRVSYANKSFSNYTEGWRSDRGMVFIILGAPNNVERHPFDYDAKPYEVWQYYDLNQNFVFVDETGFGDYRLVTPLYGDFFRYRY
;
A
#
# COMPACT_ATOMS: atom_id res chain seq x y z
N SER A 1 -9.60 -5.60 26.03
CA SER A 1 -9.51 -6.74 25.09
C SER A 1 -9.09 -6.25 23.73
N ASP A 2 -8.49 -7.12 22.93
CA ASP A 2 -8.10 -6.78 21.56
C ASP A 2 -9.32 -6.81 20.61
N ILE A 3 -9.30 -5.95 19.60
CA ILE A 3 -10.35 -5.91 18.56
C ILE A 3 -10.07 -7.01 17.55
N LEU A 4 -11.08 -7.73 17.09
CA LEU A 4 -10.97 -8.70 16.01
C LEU A 4 -11.70 -8.19 14.78
N LEU A 5 -10.99 -8.10 13.66
CA LEU A 5 -11.60 -7.88 12.35
C LEU A 5 -12.08 -9.24 11.82
N ILE A 6 -13.29 -9.31 11.26
CA ILE A 6 -13.88 -10.54 10.77
C ILE A 6 -13.80 -10.56 9.24
N ARG A 7 -13.29 -11.66 8.67
CA ARG A 7 -13.26 -11.87 7.21
C ARG A 7 -14.59 -12.42 6.71
N ASP A 8 -15.12 -13.40 7.42
CA ASP A 8 -16.33 -14.11 7.03
C ASP A 8 -17.04 -14.71 8.26
N ARG A 9 -18.34 -14.95 8.11
CA ARG A 9 -19.19 -15.64 9.09
C ARG A 9 -19.75 -16.89 8.43
N THR A 10 -19.31 -18.05 8.89
CA THR A 10 -19.82 -19.33 8.39
C THR A 10 -20.73 -19.99 9.41
N VAL A 11 -21.73 -20.74 8.97
CA VAL A 11 -22.54 -21.57 9.85
C VAL A 11 -22.07 -23.01 9.69
N VAL A 12 -21.52 -23.58 10.76
CA VAL A 12 -21.12 -24.99 10.81
C VAL A 12 -21.98 -25.67 11.86
N ASN A 13 -22.78 -26.65 11.44
CA ASN A 13 -23.69 -27.41 12.32
C ASN A 13 -24.65 -26.52 13.13
N GLY A 14 -25.22 -25.48 12.50
CA GLY A 14 -26.14 -24.55 13.16
C GLY A 14 -25.49 -23.57 14.14
N LYS A 15 -24.16 -23.61 14.30
CA LYS A 15 -23.41 -22.64 15.11
C LYS A 15 -22.70 -21.64 14.21
N SER A 16 -22.87 -20.36 14.51
CA SER A 16 -22.12 -19.29 13.83
C SER A 16 -20.64 -19.36 14.23
N LYS A 17 -19.76 -19.45 13.24
CA LYS A 17 -18.30 -19.47 13.39
C LYS A 17 -17.72 -18.22 12.75
N ILE A 18 -16.91 -17.50 13.51
CA ILE A 18 -16.21 -16.30 13.06
C ILE A 18 -14.89 -16.72 12.42
N VAL A 19 -14.63 -16.26 11.20
CA VAL A 19 -13.32 -16.41 10.55
C VAL A 19 -12.54 -15.10 10.75
N PRO A 20 -11.43 -15.10 11.51
CA PRO A 20 -10.69 -13.89 11.79
C PRO A 20 -9.97 -13.38 10.53
N ASN A 21 -9.97 -12.07 10.33
CA ASN A 21 -9.15 -11.39 9.35
C ASN A 21 -7.76 -11.09 9.95
N VAL A 22 -6.87 -12.08 9.85
CA VAL A 22 -5.51 -11.97 10.40
C VAL A 22 -4.63 -11.03 9.58
N SER A 23 -4.87 -10.94 8.26
CA SER A 23 -4.12 -10.05 7.37
C SER A 23 -4.44 -8.58 7.58
N ARG A 24 -5.57 -8.28 8.24
CA ARG A 24 -6.06 -6.91 8.49
C ARG A 24 -6.35 -6.14 7.20
N ASN A 25 -6.54 -6.86 6.09
CA ASN A 25 -6.84 -6.29 4.78
C ASN A 25 -8.35 -6.30 4.55
N ILE A 26 -8.91 -5.15 4.20
CA ILE A 26 -10.35 -4.95 3.99
C ILE A 26 -10.58 -4.43 2.58
N SER A 27 -11.36 -5.16 1.78
CA SER A 27 -11.79 -4.72 0.45
C SER A 27 -13.00 -3.80 0.54
N GLY A 28 -12.87 -2.59 -0.01
CA GLY A 28 -13.71 -1.44 0.36
C GLY A 28 -15.16 -1.40 -0.09
N GLU A 29 -15.77 -2.40 -0.76
CA GLU A 29 -17.03 -2.09 -1.49
C GLU A 29 -18.24 -3.02 -1.34
N LYS A 30 -18.20 -4.21 -0.71
CA LYS A 30 -19.39 -5.11 -0.74
C LYS A 30 -20.09 -5.43 0.58
N HIS A 31 -19.40 -5.50 1.73
CA HIS A 31 -20.03 -6.05 2.95
C HIS A 31 -19.83 -5.23 4.24
N GLY A 32 -19.12 -4.10 4.18
CA GLY A 32 -18.75 -3.32 5.37
C GLY A 32 -17.62 -3.97 6.17
N ILE A 33 -17.25 -3.36 7.30
CA ILE A 33 -16.23 -3.89 8.20
C ILE A 33 -16.89 -4.53 9.40
N ASP A 34 -16.80 -5.85 9.50
CA ASP A 34 -17.26 -6.59 10.66
C ASP A 34 -16.19 -6.61 11.75
N ILE A 35 -16.59 -6.21 12.95
CA ILE A 35 -15.71 -6.13 14.13
C ILE A 35 -16.31 -6.92 15.28
N TYR A 36 -15.45 -7.61 16.01
CA TYR A 36 -15.75 -8.32 17.25
C TYR A 36 -14.81 -7.86 18.36
N PHE A 37 -15.32 -7.71 19.57
CA PHE A 37 -14.48 -7.52 20.75
C PHE A 37 -15.22 -7.93 22.01
N GLU A 38 -14.45 -8.09 23.09
CA GLU A 38 -14.96 -8.49 24.40
C GLU A 38 -14.77 -7.35 25.40
N VAL A 39 -15.80 -7.08 26.19
CA VAL A 39 -15.74 -6.10 27.28
C VAL A 39 -16.00 -6.81 28.59
N TYR A 40 -15.08 -6.62 29.52
CA TYR A 40 -15.18 -7.12 30.89
C TYR A 40 -15.57 -5.94 31.78
N THR A 41 -16.66 -6.08 32.54
CA THR A 41 -17.14 -5.01 33.42
C THR A 41 -17.77 -5.56 34.67
N ASP A 42 -17.59 -4.91 35.81
CA ASP A 42 -18.15 -5.36 37.09
C ASP A 42 -19.61 -4.88 37.30
N SER A 43 -20.06 -3.93 36.48
CA SER A 43 -21.37 -3.30 36.59
C SER A 43 -22.28 -3.72 35.42
N SER A 44 -23.53 -4.09 35.72
CA SER A 44 -24.57 -4.19 34.69
C SER A 44 -25.17 -2.81 34.43
N GLY A 45 -25.54 -2.51 33.18
CA GLY A 45 -26.09 -1.21 32.83
C GLY A 45 -26.10 -0.95 31.33
N ARG A 46 -26.65 0.19 30.92
CA ARG A 46 -26.44 0.67 29.54
C ARG A 46 -25.09 1.35 29.50
N LYS A 47 -24.31 1.12 28.45
CA LYS A 47 -23.06 1.85 28.19
C LYS A 47 -23.02 2.22 26.72
N SER A 48 -22.35 3.33 26.43
CA SER A 48 -22.16 3.77 25.06
C SER A 48 -20.88 3.15 24.49
N VAL A 49 -20.97 2.67 23.27
CA VAL A 49 -19.87 2.09 22.51
C VAL A 49 -19.64 2.99 21.31
N GLU A 50 -18.53 3.70 21.31
CA GLU A 50 -18.09 4.53 20.20
C GLU A 50 -17.04 3.79 19.39
N TYR A 51 -17.14 3.84 18.07
CA TYR A 51 -16.09 3.35 17.18
C TYR A 51 -15.77 4.38 16.10
N VAL A 52 -14.48 4.72 16.02
CA VAL A 52 -13.93 5.79 15.20
C VAL A 52 -12.87 5.22 14.26
N ILE A 53 -12.99 5.50 12.97
CA ILE A 53 -11.93 5.22 11.98
C ILE A 53 -11.21 6.51 11.66
N THR A 54 -9.89 6.51 11.86
CA THR A 54 -8.99 7.61 11.47
C THR A 54 -8.06 7.19 10.35
N GLY A 55 -7.87 8.05 9.35
CA GLY A 55 -6.93 7.87 8.24
C GLY A 55 -5.64 8.69 8.40
N LYS A 56 -5.01 9.08 7.28
CA LYS A 56 -3.80 9.92 7.26
C LYS A 56 -4.01 11.23 8.05
N LYS A 57 -2.97 11.67 8.77
CA LYS A 57 -2.98 12.88 9.62
C LYS A 57 -4.12 12.91 10.66
N ASP A 58 -4.49 11.74 11.16
CA ASP A 58 -5.54 11.53 12.17
C ASP A 58 -6.93 12.06 11.77
N LYS A 59 -7.16 12.26 10.47
CA LYS A 59 -8.46 12.67 9.95
C LYS A 59 -9.50 11.61 10.28
N VAL A 60 -10.57 11.99 10.99
CA VAL A 60 -11.72 11.13 11.23
C VAL A 60 -12.45 10.89 9.92
N ILE A 61 -12.58 9.62 9.54
CA ILE A 61 -13.25 9.16 8.32
C ILE A 61 -14.64 8.65 8.63
N TYR A 62 -14.78 8.00 9.79
CA TYR A 62 -16.03 7.45 10.26
C TYR A 62 -16.07 7.55 11.78
N SER A 63 -17.24 7.87 12.32
CA SER A 63 -17.51 7.79 13.75
C SER A 63 -18.96 7.40 13.94
N LYS A 64 -19.20 6.46 14.86
CA LYS A 64 -20.55 6.10 15.28
C LYS A 64 -20.53 5.71 16.75
N THR A 65 -21.59 6.08 17.44
CA THR A 65 -21.85 5.67 18.82
C THR A 65 -23.15 4.88 18.87
N GLU A 66 -23.12 3.73 19.54
CA GLU A 66 -24.28 2.91 19.83
C GLU A 66 -24.40 2.67 21.33
N THR A 67 -25.61 2.44 21.82
CA THR A 67 -25.82 2.12 23.23
C THR A 67 -26.23 0.66 23.36
N ASP A 68 -25.47 -0.09 24.16
CA ASP A 68 -25.75 -1.51 24.43
C ASP A 68 -25.94 -1.76 25.93
N ARG A 69 -26.56 -2.89 26.27
CA ARG A 69 -26.80 -3.32 27.65
C ARG A 69 -25.76 -4.36 28.05
N PHE A 70 -24.94 -3.98 29.01
CA PHE A 70 -23.87 -4.81 29.55
C PHE A 70 -24.38 -5.55 30.79
N LYS A 71 -23.91 -6.79 30.94
CA LYS A 71 -23.99 -7.57 32.17
C LYS A 71 -22.66 -7.50 32.90
N ALA A 72 -22.68 -7.69 34.21
CA ALA A 72 -21.45 -7.93 34.97
C ALA A 72 -20.73 -9.17 34.41
N GLY A 73 -19.40 -9.12 34.32
CA GLY A 73 -18.56 -10.11 33.68
C GLY A 73 -18.30 -9.81 32.19
N LYS A 74 -18.25 -10.87 31.39
CA LYS A 74 -17.86 -10.84 29.97
C LYS A 74 -19.05 -10.53 29.06
N ASN A 75 -18.88 -9.53 28.19
CA ASN A 75 -19.83 -9.14 27.15
C ASN A 75 -19.16 -9.28 25.78
N GLN A 76 -19.84 -9.92 24.84
CA GLN A 76 -19.35 -10.15 23.47
C GLN A 76 -20.13 -9.27 22.51
N LEU A 77 -19.42 -8.39 21.80
CA LEU A 77 -20.03 -7.39 20.93
C LEU A 77 -19.59 -7.60 19.49
N ASN A 78 -20.54 -7.41 18.58
CA ASN A 78 -20.34 -7.53 17.14
C ASN A 78 -20.98 -6.33 16.45
N TYR A 79 -20.21 -5.59 15.67
CA TYR A 79 -20.73 -4.47 14.88
C TYR A 79 -20.31 -4.61 13.43
N THR A 80 -21.12 -4.05 12.53
CA THR A 80 -20.83 -3.94 11.11
C THR A 80 -20.77 -2.47 10.75
N ILE A 81 -19.58 -1.98 10.42
CA ILE A 81 -19.36 -0.61 9.94
C ILE A 81 -19.73 -0.59 8.45
N LYS A 82 -20.93 -0.08 8.16
CA LYS A 82 -21.40 0.19 6.80
C LYS A 82 -21.00 1.62 6.40
N ASP A 83 -20.94 1.88 5.10
CA ASP A 83 -20.79 3.23 4.54
C ASP A 83 -19.46 3.94 4.82
N SER A 84 -18.41 3.19 5.13
CA SER A 84 -17.08 3.78 5.22
C SER A 84 -16.60 4.09 3.80
N THR A 85 -16.54 5.38 3.42
CA THR A 85 -15.95 5.85 2.15
C THR A 85 -14.42 5.74 2.21
N LEU A 86 -13.93 4.57 2.61
CA LEU A 86 -12.51 4.29 2.73
C LEU A 86 -11.93 4.24 1.33
N THR A 87 -10.92 5.08 1.14
CA THR A 87 -10.03 4.95 0.01
C THR A 87 -8.89 4.02 0.39
N MET A 88 -7.98 3.76 -0.53
CA MET A 88 -6.89 2.83 -0.26
C MET A 88 -5.89 3.44 0.74
N GLY A 89 -5.41 2.64 1.69
CA GLY A 89 -4.38 3.07 2.63
C GLY A 89 -4.53 2.46 4.02
N THR A 90 -3.73 2.99 4.94
CA THR A 90 -3.71 2.57 6.35
C THR A 90 -4.67 3.38 7.19
N TYR A 91 -5.43 2.68 8.03
CA TYR A 91 -6.42 3.25 8.94
C TYR A 91 -6.24 2.68 10.33
N ARG A 92 -6.72 3.43 11.33
CA ARG A 92 -6.86 2.94 12.70
C ARG A 92 -8.33 2.96 13.10
N LEU A 93 -8.82 1.82 13.57
CA LEU A 93 -10.10 1.68 14.23
C LEU A 93 -9.90 1.78 15.74
N THR A 94 -10.50 2.79 16.36
CA THR A 94 -10.55 2.92 17.82
C THR A 94 -11.95 2.56 18.28
N VAL A 95 -12.06 1.66 19.25
CA VAL A 95 -13.32 1.34 19.95
C VAL A 95 -13.19 1.83 21.38
N SER A 96 -14.15 2.65 21.81
CA SER A 96 -14.20 3.25 23.14
C SER A 96 -15.52 2.91 23.83
N ILE A 97 -15.45 2.50 25.10
CA ILE A 97 -16.61 2.37 25.98
C ILE A 97 -16.71 3.65 26.78
N LYS A 98 -17.88 4.28 26.76
CA LYS A 98 -18.20 5.48 27.53
C LYS A 98 -19.20 5.15 28.63
N ASP A 99 -19.01 5.76 29.79
CA ASP A 99 -19.99 5.73 30.88
C ASP A 99 -21.20 6.63 30.57
N ASP A 100 -22.13 6.72 31.53
CA ASP A 100 -23.34 7.52 31.41
C ASP A 100 -23.06 9.04 31.39
N GLU A 101 -21.89 9.47 31.89
CA GLU A 101 -21.41 10.85 31.85
C GLU A 101 -20.69 11.18 30.53
N GLY A 102 -20.44 10.17 29.68
CA GLY A 102 -19.77 10.30 28.40
C GLY A 102 -18.24 10.19 28.47
N ASN A 103 -17.67 9.88 29.64
CA ASN A 103 -16.23 9.70 29.81
C ASN A 103 -15.80 8.34 29.23
N ILE A 104 -14.66 8.31 28.54
CA ILE A 104 -14.09 7.05 28.03
C ILE A 104 -13.53 6.25 29.21
N VAL A 105 -14.16 5.12 29.53
CA VAL A 105 -13.74 4.23 30.62
C VAL A 105 -12.83 3.09 30.14
N ALA A 106 -12.86 2.80 28.84
CA ALA A 106 -11.94 1.86 28.20
C ALA A 106 -11.84 2.15 26.71
N SER A 107 -10.67 1.93 26.11
CA SER A 107 -10.50 2.02 24.67
C SER A 107 -9.51 0.98 24.16
N SER A 108 -9.67 0.58 22.90
CA SER A 108 -8.76 -0.30 22.18
C SER A 108 -8.60 0.22 20.76
N THR A 109 -7.41 0.07 20.18
CA THR A 109 -7.11 0.55 18.81
C THR A 109 -6.52 -0.58 17.98
N LYS A 110 -7.00 -0.72 16.74
CA LYS A 110 -6.51 -1.68 15.77
C LYS A 110 -6.20 -1.01 14.44
N GLU A 111 -4.98 -1.21 13.95
CA GLU A 111 -4.60 -0.82 12.59
C GLU A 111 -5.15 -1.82 11.56
N PHE A 112 -5.61 -1.31 10.42
CA PHE A 112 -6.02 -2.11 9.27
C PHE A 112 -5.72 -1.38 7.96
N TYR A 113 -5.71 -2.15 6.86
CA TYR A 113 -5.43 -1.64 5.53
C TYR A 113 -6.69 -1.77 4.67
N SER A 114 -7.15 -0.67 4.08
CA SER A 114 -8.17 -0.72 3.04
C SER A 114 -7.49 -0.84 1.68
N HIS A 115 -7.95 -1.79 0.87
CA HIS A 115 -7.41 -2.02 -0.46
C HIS A 115 -8.54 -2.13 -1.48
N LEU A 116 -8.27 -1.72 -2.73
CA LEU A 116 -9.22 -1.88 -3.81
C LEU A 116 -9.04 -3.25 -4.45
N MET A 117 -10.15 -3.94 -4.74
CA MET A 117 -10.11 -5.25 -5.38
C MET A 117 -9.41 -5.15 -6.74
N GLY A 118 -8.43 -6.02 -6.99
CA GLY A 118 -7.66 -6.04 -8.24
C GLY A 118 -6.37 -5.20 -8.24
N LEU A 119 -5.96 -4.66 -7.08
CA LEU A 119 -4.60 -4.16 -6.88
C LEU A 119 -3.83 -5.09 -5.93
N PRO A 120 -2.49 -5.21 -6.06
CA PRO A 120 -1.68 -5.89 -5.07
C PRO A 120 -1.51 -5.09 -3.78
N PHE A 121 -1.49 -5.80 -2.65
CA PHE A 121 -1.41 -5.24 -1.30
C PHE A 121 -0.15 -4.38 -1.04
N THR A 122 0.86 -4.47 -1.89
CA THR A 122 2.07 -3.65 -1.83
C THR A 122 1.81 -2.18 -2.14
N ILE A 123 0.71 -1.86 -2.83
CA ILE A 123 0.31 -0.49 -3.13
C ILE A 123 -0.52 0.08 -1.97
N THR A 124 0.11 0.92 -1.16
CA THR A 124 -0.52 1.57 0.01
C THR A 124 -0.79 3.06 -0.17
N ASP A 125 -0.20 3.67 -1.20
CA ASP A 125 -0.35 5.08 -1.55
C ASP A 125 -0.50 5.21 -3.07
N ILE A 126 -1.71 5.59 -3.52
CA ILE A 126 -2.01 5.64 -4.95
C ILE A 126 -1.28 6.77 -5.66
N ASP A 127 -1.14 7.94 -5.05
CA ASP A 127 -0.45 9.07 -5.67
C ASP A 127 1.03 8.74 -5.87
N LYS A 128 1.64 8.05 -4.90
CA LYS A 128 3.00 7.52 -5.03
C LYS A 128 3.10 6.48 -6.15
N ALA A 129 2.16 5.54 -6.21
CA ALA A 129 2.14 4.51 -7.24
C ALA A 129 1.96 5.10 -8.65
N ILE A 130 1.13 6.13 -8.80
CA ILE A 130 0.94 6.89 -10.04
C ILE A 130 2.24 7.61 -10.42
N SER A 131 2.87 8.32 -9.48
CA SER A 131 4.15 9.00 -9.73
C SER A 131 5.24 8.05 -10.22
N GLN A 132 5.20 6.81 -9.74
CA GLN A 132 6.13 5.76 -10.16
C GLN A 132 5.89 5.30 -11.59
N LEU A 133 4.73 5.56 -12.23
CA LEU A 133 4.46 5.15 -13.62
C LEU A 133 5.29 5.89 -14.67
N ARG A 134 6.03 6.93 -14.29
CA ARG A 134 6.80 7.78 -15.23
C ARG A 134 7.76 7.03 -16.16
N TYR A 135 8.14 5.79 -15.84
CA TYR A 135 9.04 4.98 -16.66
C TYR A 135 8.31 4.07 -17.67
N ILE A 136 6.99 3.89 -17.52
CA ILE A 136 6.17 3.01 -18.35
C ILE A 136 5.00 3.74 -19.04
N ALA A 137 4.44 4.75 -18.41
CA ALA A 137 3.39 5.59 -18.97
C ALA A 137 3.99 6.66 -19.88
N ASN A 138 3.31 6.95 -21.00
CA ASN A 138 3.61 8.17 -21.75
C ASN A 138 3.05 9.42 -21.02
N PRO A 139 3.48 10.65 -21.38
CA PRO A 139 3.03 11.87 -20.70
C PRO A 139 1.51 12.00 -20.64
N ASP A 140 0.80 11.81 -21.77
CA ASP A 140 -0.66 11.95 -21.82
C ASP A 140 -1.38 10.90 -20.94
N GLU A 141 -0.87 9.68 -20.87
CA GLU A 141 -1.37 8.62 -19.99
C GLU A 141 -1.19 8.98 -18.52
N LEU A 142 -0.02 9.51 -18.16
CA LEU A 142 0.29 9.90 -16.79
C LEU A 142 -0.56 11.11 -16.37
N ASP A 143 -0.61 12.15 -17.19
CA ASP A 143 -1.41 13.35 -16.98
C ASP A 143 -2.90 12.97 -16.82
N TYR A 144 -3.42 12.10 -17.70
CA TYR A 144 -4.78 11.59 -17.56
C TYR A 144 -4.98 10.89 -16.21
N ILE A 145 -4.04 10.10 -15.69
CA ILE A 145 -4.24 9.46 -14.39
C ILE A 145 -4.18 10.49 -13.25
N GLU A 146 -3.24 11.43 -13.31
CA GLU A 146 -3.01 12.46 -12.28
C GLU A 146 -4.15 13.48 -12.18
N GLU A 147 -4.80 13.83 -13.29
CA GLU A 147 -5.94 14.76 -13.36
C GLU A 147 -7.26 14.17 -12.81
N GLY A 148 -7.25 12.97 -12.23
CA GLY A 148 -8.42 12.42 -11.53
C GLY A 148 -8.88 13.34 -10.39
N LYS A 149 -10.18 13.64 -10.32
CA LYS A 149 -10.74 14.65 -9.39
C LYS A 149 -10.59 14.29 -7.91
N ASN A 150 -10.47 13.00 -7.62
CA ASN A 150 -10.33 12.45 -6.28
C ASN A 150 -9.58 11.12 -6.34
N GLU A 151 -9.18 10.61 -5.18
CA GLU A 151 -8.42 9.38 -5.03
C GLU A 151 -9.12 8.16 -5.67
N LYS A 152 -10.45 8.09 -5.58
CA LYS A 152 -11.24 7.00 -6.20
C LYS A 152 -11.12 7.03 -7.72
N GLU A 153 -11.21 8.22 -8.32
CA GLU A 153 -11.06 8.38 -9.76
C GLU A 153 -9.64 8.08 -10.23
N LYS A 154 -8.62 8.61 -9.54
CA LYS A 154 -7.21 8.30 -9.80
C LYS A 154 -6.93 6.80 -9.76
N THR A 155 -7.43 6.12 -8.73
CA THR A 155 -7.28 4.66 -8.58
C THR A 155 -7.95 3.91 -9.73
N LYS A 156 -9.15 4.32 -10.14
CA LYS A 156 -9.83 3.72 -11.30
C LYS A 156 -9.04 3.90 -12.59
N ARG A 157 -8.50 5.11 -12.84
CA ARG A 157 -7.66 5.39 -14.02
C ARG A 157 -6.38 4.57 -14.00
N PHE A 158 -5.72 4.45 -12.84
CA PHE A 158 -4.54 3.62 -12.61
C PHE A 158 -4.80 2.13 -12.87
N ILE A 159 -5.89 1.56 -12.34
CA ILE A 159 -6.26 0.16 -12.62
C ILE A 159 -6.50 -0.05 -14.11
N ASN A 160 -7.22 0.88 -14.75
CA ASN A 160 -7.48 0.78 -16.18
C ASN A 160 -6.21 0.90 -17.04
N PHE A 161 -5.22 1.68 -16.61
CA PHE A 161 -3.91 1.73 -17.25
C PHE A 161 -3.25 0.34 -17.26
N TRP A 162 -3.18 -0.31 -16.09
CA TRP A 162 -2.57 -1.62 -15.99
C TRP A 162 -3.34 -2.70 -16.73
N LYS A 163 -4.68 -2.69 -16.69
CA LYS A 163 -5.52 -3.58 -17.51
C LYS A 163 -5.21 -3.49 -19.01
N LYS A 164 -4.86 -2.31 -19.52
CA LYS A 164 -4.46 -2.14 -20.93
C LYS A 164 -3.04 -2.64 -21.22
N LYS A 165 -2.19 -2.73 -20.20
CA LYS A 165 -0.80 -3.21 -20.28
C LYS A 165 -0.67 -4.69 -19.90
N ASP A 166 -1.80 -5.36 -19.65
CA ASP A 166 -1.86 -6.76 -19.28
C ASP A 166 -1.51 -7.65 -20.47
N PRO A 167 -0.39 -8.39 -20.44
CA PRO A 167 -0.02 -9.30 -21.51
C PRO A 167 -0.92 -10.55 -21.55
N SER A 168 -1.55 -10.89 -20.43
CA SER A 168 -2.29 -12.14 -20.23
C SER A 168 -3.64 -11.88 -19.53
N PRO A 169 -4.59 -11.17 -20.15
CA PRO A 169 -5.84 -10.73 -19.50
C PRO A 169 -6.77 -11.86 -19.02
N GLY A 170 -6.43 -13.12 -19.32
CA GLY A 170 -7.12 -14.31 -18.80
C GLY A 170 -6.63 -14.78 -17.43
N ASN A 171 -5.48 -14.27 -16.95
CA ASN A 171 -4.92 -14.57 -15.64
C ASN A 171 -5.52 -13.63 -14.57
N GLU A 172 -5.56 -14.09 -13.32
CA GLU A 172 -6.00 -13.25 -12.20
C GLU A 172 -5.00 -12.14 -11.87
N GLU A 173 -3.72 -12.37 -12.17
CA GLU A 173 -2.59 -11.48 -11.90
C GLU A 173 -2.07 -10.90 -13.22
N ASN A 174 -1.71 -9.61 -13.20
CA ASN A 174 -1.14 -8.90 -14.34
C ASN A 174 0.39 -8.93 -14.21
N GLU A 175 1.06 -9.75 -15.02
CA GLU A 175 2.49 -10.00 -14.82
C GLU A 175 3.35 -8.76 -15.10
N ALA A 176 2.91 -7.89 -16.02
CA ALA A 176 3.57 -6.61 -16.29
C ALA A 176 3.52 -5.66 -15.09
N PHE A 177 2.37 -5.61 -14.40
CA PHE A 177 2.23 -4.88 -13.16
C PHE A 177 3.20 -5.40 -12.10
N GLU A 178 3.21 -6.72 -11.89
CA GLU A 178 4.00 -7.34 -10.82
C GLU A 178 5.48 -7.13 -11.02
N GLU A 179 5.99 -7.38 -12.23
CA GLU A 179 7.40 -7.18 -12.54
C GLU A 179 7.80 -5.71 -12.39
N TYR A 180 6.96 -4.77 -12.84
CA TYR A 180 7.23 -3.35 -12.69
C TYR A 180 7.40 -2.95 -11.23
N TYR A 181 6.43 -3.29 -10.38
CA TYR A 181 6.48 -2.93 -8.97
C TYR A 181 7.50 -3.75 -8.17
N ARG A 182 7.85 -4.96 -8.63
CA ARG A 182 9.01 -5.70 -8.11
C ARG A 182 10.30 -4.94 -8.36
N ARG A 183 10.51 -4.39 -9.57
CA ARG A 183 11.69 -3.57 -9.89
C ARG A 183 11.71 -2.26 -9.10
N VAL A 184 10.56 -1.59 -8.94
CA VAL A 184 10.43 -0.39 -8.10
C VAL A 184 10.80 -0.69 -6.64
N SER A 185 10.29 -1.80 -6.09
CA SER A 185 10.59 -2.24 -4.72
C SER A 185 12.09 -2.54 -4.54
N TYR A 186 12.70 -3.25 -5.49
CA TYR A 186 14.13 -3.51 -5.49
C TYR A 186 14.94 -2.20 -5.57
N ALA A 187 14.56 -1.28 -6.46
CA ALA A 187 15.24 0.00 -6.59
C ALA A 187 15.21 0.79 -5.28
N ASN A 188 14.06 0.83 -4.59
CA ASN A 188 13.95 1.47 -3.29
C ASN A 188 14.78 0.79 -2.21
N LYS A 189 14.92 -0.54 -2.25
CA LYS A 189 15.74 -1.26 -1.28
C LYS A 189 17.24 -1.05 -1.52
N SER A 190 17.65 -1.01 -2.78
CA SER A 190 19.07 -1.09 -3.18
C SER A 190 19.70 0.27 -3.46
N PHE A 191 18.92 1.26 -3.90
CA PHE A 191 19.44 2.53 -4.43
C PHE A 191 18.87 3.77 -3.73
N SER A 192 18.14 3.60 -2.62
CA SER A 192 17.70 4.75 -1.82
C SER A 192 18.87 5.42 -1.12
N ASN A 193 18.86 6.75 -1.11
CA ASN A 193 19.78 7.60 -0.36
C ASN A 193 18.97 8.72 0.33
N TYR A 194 19.33 9.99 0.13
CA TYR A 194 18.49 11.14 0.48
C TYR A 194 17.15 11.17 -0.29
N THR A 195 17.04 10.42 -1.39
CA THR A 195 15.83 10.24 -2.18
C THR A 195 15.44 8.77 -2.28
N GLU A 196 14.17 8.50 -2.57
CA GLU A 196 13.71 7.13 -2.80
C GLU A 196 14.42 6.53 -4.02
N GLY A 197 14.87 5.28 -3.90
CA GLY A 197 15.73 4.66 -4.91
C GLY A 197 15.10 4.57 -6.30
N TRP A 198 13.78 4.50 -6.43
CA TRP A 198 13.09 4.58 -7.72
C TRP A 198 13.34 5.90 -8.46
N ARG A 199 13.73 6.98 -7.78
CA ARG A 199 14.10 8.28 -8.36
C ARG A 199 15.59 8.42 -8.65
N SER A 200 16.44 7.51 -8.17
CA SER A 200 17.87 7.51 -8.47
C SER A 200 18.12 7.07 -9.91
N ASP A 201 19.26 7.46 -10.49
CA ASP A 201 19.57 7.10 -11.87
C ASP A 201 19.76 5.58 -12.04
N ARG A 202 20.37 4.93 -11.04
CA ARG A 202 20.46 3.45 -10.98
C ARG A 202 19.09 2.80 -10.90
N GLY A 203 18.20 3.36 -10.08
CA GLY A 203 16.82 2.87 -9.98
C GLY A 203 16.02 3.05 -11.25
N MET A 204 16.16 4.19 -11.93
CA MET A 204 15.56 4.43 -13.24
C MET A 204 16.01 3.39 -14.26
N VAL A 205 17.34 3.19 -14.42
CA VAL A 205 17.88 2.20 -15.37
C VAL A 205 17.42 0.79 -15.02
N PHE A 206 17.45 0.42 -13.72
CA PHE A 206 16.98 -0.89 -13.27
C PHE A 206 15.48 -1.12 -13.52
N ILE A 207 14.64 -0.11 -13.31
CA ILE A 207 13.20 -0.23 -13.56
C ILE A 207 12.94 -0.42 -15.06
N ILE A 208 13.57 0.39 -15.90
CA ILE A 208 13.34 0.37 -17.35
C ILE A 208 13.88 -0.91 -18.00
N LEU A 209 15.11 -1.33 -17.64
CA LEU A 209 15.83 -2.40 -18.33
C LEU A 209 15.89 -3.71 -17.54
N GLY A 210 15.52 -3.71 -16.27
CA GLY A 210 15.70 -4.85 -15.38
C GLY A 210 17.14 -4.98 -14.88
N ALA A 211 17.47 -6.16 -14.37
CA ALA A 211 18.81 -6.44 -13.85
C ALA A 211 19.84 -6.49 -14.99
N PRO A 212 21.01 -5.85 -14.83
CA PRO A 212 22.10 -6.00 -15.78
C PRO A 212 22.66 -7.42 -15.76
N ASN A 213 23.31 -7.82 -16.86
CA ASN A 213 23.99 -9.12 -16.94
C ASN A 213 25.24 -9.15 -16.03
N ASN A 214 25.91 -8.01 -15.89
CA ASN A 214 27.09 -7.86 -15.02
C ASN A 214 27.16 -6.46 -14.41
N VAL A 215 27.73 -6.36 -13.20
CA VAL A 215 27.98 -5.12 -12.48
C VAL A 215 29.43 -5.10 -12.03
N GLU A 216 30.24 -4.25 -12.64
CA GLU A 216 31.61 -3.97 -12.20
C GLU A 216 31.58 -2.79 -11.22
N ARG A 217 32.25 -2.94 -10.07
CA ARG A 217 32.27 -1.93 -9.01
C ARG A 217 33.69 -1.46 -8.76
N HIS A 218 33.86 -0.15 -8.75
CA HIS A 218 35.14 0.52 -8.57
C HIS A 218 35.06 1.49 -7.38
N PRO A 219 35.06 0.99 -6.13
CA PRO A 219 34.86 1.82 -4.94
C PRO A 219 36.08 2.63 -4.49
N PHE A 220 37.30 2.27 -4.91
CA PHE A 220 38.55 2.80 -4.35
C PHE A 220 39.63 3.08 -5.40
N ASP A 221 39.24 3.42 -6.63
CA ASP A 221 40.20 3.69 -7.70
C ASP A 221 40.96 5.00 -7.39
N TYR A 222 42.30 4.93 -7.40
CA TYR A 222 43.18 5.98 -6.85
C TYR A 222 42.98 7.37 -7.49
N ASP A 223 42.68 7.39 -8.79
CA ASP A 223 42.50 8.62 -9.59
C ASP A 223 41.06 8.81 -10.08
N ALA A 224 40.08 8.10 -9.50
CA ALA A 224 38.68 8.19 -9.91
C ALA A 224 37.72 8.26 -8.72
N LYS A 225 36.59 8.96 -8.93
CA LYS A 225 35.45 8.88 -8.00
C LYS A 225 34.89 7.45 -8.02
N PRO A 226 34.30 6.95 -6.93
CA PRO A 226 33.66 5.64 -6.94
C PRO A 226 32.64 5.49 -8.07
N TYR A 227 32.68 4.41 -8.82
CA TYR A 227 31.75 4.19 -9.93
C TYR A 227 31.33 2.73 -10.09
N GLU A 228 30.19 2.54 -10.76
CA GLU A 228 29.68 1.23 -11.18
C GLU A 228 29.49 1.21 -12.70
N VAL A 229 29.85 0.09 -13.33
CA VAL A 229 29.56 -0.18 -14.74
C VAL A 229 28.58 -1.32 -14.83
N TRP A 230 27.38 -1.03 -15.32
CA TRP A 230 26.34 -2.02 -15.55
C TRP A 230 26.33 -2.40 -17.02
N GLN A 231 26.44 -3.70 -17.30
CA GLN A 231 26.56 -4.23 -18.65
C GLN A 231 25.28 -4.99 -19.02
N TYR A 232 24.66 -4.58 -20.13
CA TYR A 232 23.50 -5.24 -20.73
C TYR A 232 23.92 -5.83 -22.08
N TYR A 233 24.28 -7.12 -22.08
CA TYR A 233 24.82 -7.82 -23.25
C TYR A 233 23.79 -7.91 -24.37
N ASP A 234 22.54 -8.20 -24.03
CA ASP A 234 21.45 -8.29 -25.02
C ASP A 234 21.15 -6.95 -25.70
N LEU A 235 21.51 -5.84 -25.04
CA LEU A 235 21.36 -4.48 -25.56
C LEU A 235 22.66 -3.94 -26.17
N ASN A 236 23.77 -4.67 -26.04
CA ASN A 236 25.12 -4.23 -26.36
C ASN A 236 25.43 -2.83 -25.79
N GLN A 237 25.02 -2.58 -24.55
CA GLN A 237 25.07 -1.26 -23.93
C GLN A 237 25.63 -1.34 -22.51
N ASN A 238 26.48 -0.37 -22.17
CA ASN A 238 27.01 -0.18 -20.83
C ASN A 238 26.47 1.13 -20.26
N PHE A 239 26.15 1.12 -18.96
CA PHE A 239 25.77 2.31 -18.21
C PHE A 239 26.76 2.52 -17.07
N VAL A 240 27.39 3.69 -17.04
CA VAL A 240 28.36 4.05 -16.02
C VAL A 240 27.69 5.01 -15.05
N PHE A 241 27.78 4.69 -13.76
CA PHE A 241 27.26 5.51 -12.68
C PHE A 241 28.41 5.95 -11.78
N VAL A 242 28.52 7.24 -11.51
CA VAL A 242 29.60 7.81 -10.70
C VAL A 242 29.01 8.42 -9.43
N ASP A 243 29.54 8.06 -8.26
CA ASP A 243 29.20 8.72 -6.99
C ASP A 243 29.86 10.10 -6.96
N GLU A 244 29.07 11.13 -7.27
CA GLU A 244 29.61 12.48 -7.36
C GLU A 244 29.96 13.07 -5.99
N THR A 245 29.27 12.61 -4.94
CA THR A 245 29.31 13.21 -3.60
C THR A 245 30.10 12.38 -2.60
N GLY A 246 30.37 11.11 -2.88
CA GLY A 246 30.99 10.17 -1.94
C GLY A 246 30.03 9.64 -0.85
N PHE A 247 28.72 9.86 -1.04
CA PHE A 247 27.68 9.46 -0.08
C PHE A 247 26.67 8.48 -0.71
N GLY A 248 27.05 7.84 -1.81
CA GLY A 248 26.20 6.89 -2.53
C GLY A 248 25.20 7.53 -3.49
N ASP A 249 25.39 8.80 -3.90
CA ASP A 249 24.57 9.47 -4.92
C ASP A 249 25.15 9.24 -6.32
N TYR A 250 24.98 8.00 -6.80
CA TYR A 250 25.47 7.56 -8.10
C TYR A 250 24.65 8.18 -9.24
N ARG A 251 25.31 9.02 -10.05
CA ARG A 251 24.76 9.70 -11.23
C ARG A 251 25.14 9.00 -12.51
N LEU A 252 24.18 8.85 -13.41
CA LEU A 252 24.39 8.26 -14.71
C LEU A 252 25.17 9.24 -15.60
N VAL A 253 26.36 8.83 -16.05
CA VAL A 253 27.20 9.64 -16.96
C VAL A 253 27.09 9.18 -18.41
N THR A 254 26.59 7.97 -18.66
CA THR A 254 26.32 7.47 -20.01
C THR A 254 24.94 7.93 -20.48
N PRO A 255 24.78 8.42 -21.72
CA PRO A 255 23.46 8.81 -22.22
C PRO A 255 22.51 7.61 -22.33
N LEU A 256 21.25 7.80 -21.91
CA LEU A 256 20.13 6.98 -22.37
C LEU A 256 19.64 7.59 -23.69
N TYR A 257 19.66 6.83 -24.79
CA TYR A 257 19.17 7.29 -26.09
C TYR A 257 17.94 6.48 -26.56
N GLY A 258 17.05 7.10 -27.34
CA GLY A 258 16.02 6.41 -28.12
C GLY A 258 15.05 5.53 -27.31
N ASP A 259 14.84 4.29 -27.77
CA ASP A 259 13.88 3.32 -27.19
C ASP A 259 14.26 2.81 -25.79
N PHE A 260 15.38 3.24 -25.22
CA PHE A 260 15.79 2.90 -23.85
C PHE A 260 15.08 3.75 -22.78
N PHE A 261 14.29 4.76 -23.16
CA PHE A 261 13.41 5.49 -22.24
C PHE A 261 12.07 4.79 -21.97
N ARG A 262 11.79 3.69 -22.67
CA ARG A 262 10.53 2.96 -22.54
C ARG A 262 10.76 1.66 -21.81
N TYR A 263 10.02 1.44 -20.72
CA TYR A 263 10.00 0.20 -19.96
C TYR A 263 9.91 -1.03 -20.87
N ARG A 264 10.78 -2.02 -20.60
CA ARG A 264 10.79 -3.32 -21.29
C ARG A 264 10.39 -4.42 -20.32
N TYR A 265 9.35 -5.16 -20.70
CA TYR A 265 8.90 -6.36 -19.99
C TYR A 265 9.87 -7.50 -20.25
#